data_AF-R6JYL5-F1
#
_entry.id   AF-R6JYL5-F1
#
_cell.length_a   1.000
_cell.length_b   1.000
_cell.length_c   1.000
_cell.angle_alpha   90.00
_cell.angle_beta   90.00
_cell.angle_gamma   90.00
#
_symmetry.space_group_name_H-M   'P 1'
#
loop_
_entity.id
_entity.type
_entity.pdbx_description
1 polymer ?
#
loop_
_entity_poly.entity_id
_entity_poly.type
_entity_poly.pdbx_seq_one_letter_code
_entity_poly.pdbx_strand_id
1 'polypeptide(L)' 'MKKTEDLITPFYMGYPREAVVELLLPAFLPINLIKGGLNAGITMLLYKPIVPPYIIVCFR' A
#
# COMPACT_ATOMS: atom_id res chain seq x y z
N MET A 1 5.44 6.30 -5.15
CA MET A 1 4.05 6.57 -4.75
C MET A 1 3.46 7.86 -5.34
N LYS A 2 4.23 8.95 -5.52
CA LYS A 2 3.70 10.21 -6.10
C LYS A 2 3.00 10.07 -7.47
N LYS A 3 3.56 9.31 -8.41
CA LYS A 3 3.12 9.34 -9.81
C LYS A 3 1.73 8.72 -10.07
N THR A 4 1.33 7.72 -9.28
CA THR A 4 0.09 6.96 -9.53
C THR A 4 -1.12 7.67 -8.93
N GLU A 5 -0.94 8.24 -7.74
CA GLU A 5 -1.93 9.06 -7.04
C GLU A 5 -2.21 10.34 -7.85
N ASP A 6 -1.19 11.01 -8.39
CA ASP A 6 -1.36 12.24 -9.19
C ASP A 6 -2.03 12.03 -10.56
N LEU A 7 -2.14 10.80 -11.06
CA LEU A 7 -2.69 10.51 -12.39
C LEU A 7 -4.08 9.88 -12.34
N ILE A 8 -4.30 8.98 -11.38
CA ILE A 8 -5.55 8.19 -11.31
C ILE A 8 -6.53 8.82 -10.31
N THR A 9 -6.03 9.35 -9.19
CA THR A 9 -6.87 9.92 -8.13
C THR A 9 -7.69 11.13 -8.57
N PRO A 10 -7.16 12.10 -9.36
CA PRO A 10 -7.96 13.20 -9.89
C PRO A 10 -9.15 12.73 -10.74
N PHE A 11 -8.95 11.68 -11.55
CA PHE A 11 -9.99 11.11 -12.39
C PHE A 11 -11.07 10.38 -11.56
N TYR A 12 -10.65 9.67 -10.52
CA TYR A 12 -11.58 8.95 -9.64
C TYR A 12 -12.39 9.91 -8.73
N MET A 13 -11.78 11.00 -8.26
CA MET A 13 -12.43 11.95 -7.34
C MET A 13 -13.10 13.11 -8.06
N GLY A 14 -12.81 13.34 -9.35
CA GLY A 14 -13.32 14.49 -10.11
C GLY A 14 -12.71 15.83 -9.71
N TYR A 15 -11.55 15.84 -9.05
CA TYR A 15 -10.85 17.05 -8.60
C TYR A 15 -9.66 17.40 -9.51
N PRO A 16 -9.24 18.68 -9.57
CA PRO A 16 -8.02 19.08 -10.26
C PRO A 16 -6.78 18.46 -9.59
N ARG A 17 -5.71 18.26 -10.36
CA ARG A 17 -4.51 17.56 -9.90
C ARG A 17 -3.84 18.31 -8.73
N GLU A 18 -3.86 19.63 -8.76
CA GLU A 18 -3.25 20.49 -7.76
C GLU A 18 -3.83 20.25 -6.36
N ALA A 19 -5.16 20.07 -6.27
CA ALA A 19 -5.85 19.76 -5.01
C ALA A 19 -5.48 18.37 -4.46
N VAL A 20 -5.19 17.40 -5.33
CA VAL A 20 -4.75 16.05 -4.92
C VAL A 20 -3.32 16.08 -4.38
N VAL A 21 -2.46 16.91 -4.96
CA VAL A 21 -1.07 17.09 -4.50
C VAL A 21 -1.01 17.68 -3.10
N GLU A 22 -1.91 18.61 -2.78
CA GLU A 22 -2.03 19.17 -1.42
C GLU A 22 -2.45 18.12 -0.38
N LEU A 23 -3.27 17.14 -0.79
CA LEU A 23 -3.71 16.03 0.07
C LEU A 23 -2.67 14.90 0.19
N LEU A 24 -1.64 14.92 -0.65
CA LEU A 24 -0.63 13.87 -0.76
C LEU A 24 0.18 13.67 0.52
N LEU A 25 0.71 14.77 1.08
CA LEU A 25 1.49 14.73 2.31
C LEU A 25 0.63 14.56 3.57
N PRO A 26 -0.47 15.31 3.77
CA PRO A 26 -1.23 15.23 5.02
C PRO A 26 -2.16 14.01 5.10
N ALA A 27 -2.64 13.45 3.99
CA ALA A 27 -3.62 12.36 4.00
C ALA A 27 -3.10 11.07 3.37
N PHE A 28 -2.63 11.10 2.12
CA PHE A 28 -2.25 9.87 1.42
C PHE A 28 -0.99 9.21 2.01
N LEU A 29 0.04 10.01 2.30
CA LEU A 29 1.30 9.52 2.84
C LEU A 29 1.15 8.82 4.21
N PRO A 30 0.53 9.41 5.24
CA PRO A 30 0.41 8.75 6.55
C PRO A 30 -0.48 7.51 6.48
N ILE A 31 -1.59 7.54 5.73
CA ILE A 31 -2.49 6.39 5.60
C ILE A 31 -1.79 5.23 4.86
N ASN A 32 -1.05 5.53 3.79
CA ASN A 32 -0.31 4.51 3.04
C ASN A 32 0.88 3.96 3.83
N LEU A 33 1.52 4.78 4.67
CA LEU A 33 2.59 4.31 5.54
C LEU A 33 2.05 3.33 6.60
N ILE A 34 0.92 3.64 7.22
CA ILE A 34 0.28 2.75 8.20
C ILE A 34 -0.18 1.47 7.51
N LYS A 35 -0.86 1.56 6.36
CA LYS A 35 -1.28 0.38 5.59
C LYS A 35 -0.09 -0.49 5.17
N GLY A 36 0.95 0.12 4.61
CA GLY A 36 2.17 -0.57 4.18
C GLY A 36 2.87 -1.25 5.37
N GLY A 37 3.00 -0.54 6.48
CA GLY A 37 3.59 -1.06 7.72
C GLY A 37 2.78 -2.22 8.31
N LEU A 38 1.46 -2.11 8.37
CA LEU A 38 0.59 -3.20 8.82
C LEU A 38 0.65 -4.39 7.87
N ASN A 39 0.55 -4.20 6.57
CA ASN A 39 0.64 -5.29 5.59
C ASN A 39 1.98 -6.01 5.70
N ALA A 40 3.08 -5.26 5.78
CA ALA A 40 4.42 -5.84 5.92
C ALA A 40 4.57 -6.57 7.26
N GLY A 41 4.18 -5.94 8.37
CA GLY A 41 4.28 -6.51 9.71
C GLY A 41 3.44 -7.77 9.87
N ILE A 42 2.18 -7.73 9.44
CA ILE A 42 1.27 -8.89 9.46
C ILE A 42 1.82 -10.00 8.56
N THR A 43 2.30 -9.68 7.36
CA THR A 43 2.90 -10.68 6.47
C THR A 43 4.14 -11.29 7.12
N MET A 44 5.07 -10.51 7.64
CA MET A 44 6.29 -11.03 8.28
C MET A 44 5.97 -11.93 9.50
N LEU A 45 4.96 -11.58 10.30
CA LEU A 45 4.55 -12.37 11.46
C LEU A 45 3.81 -13.65 11.06
N LEU A 46 2.93 -13.59 10.08
CA LEU A 46 2.00 -14.68 9.75
C LEU A 46 2.46 -15.57 8.60
N TYR A 47 3.41 -15.14 7.76
CA TYR A 47 3.81 -15.90 6.57
C TYR A 47 4.31 -17.30 6.92
N LYS A 48 5.15 -17.43 7.95
CA LYS A 48 5.72 -18.73 8.34
C LYS A 48 4.72 -19.71 8.98
N PRO A 49 3.84 -19.31 9.91
CA PRO A 49 2.85 -20.23 10.46
C PRO A 49 1.66 -20.51 9.53
N ILE A 50 1.27 -19.56 8.66
CA ILE A 50 0.12 -19.74 7.76
C ILE A 50 0.50 -20.55 6.52
N VAL A 51 1.66 -20.29 5.92
CA VAL A 51 2.07 -20.99 4.70
C VAL A 51 2.46 -22.43 5.09
N PRO A 52 1.71 -23.44 4.63
CA PRO A 52 1.96 -24.82 5.02
C PRO A 52 3.33 -25.31 4.54
N PRO A 53 3.98 -26.21 5.28
CA PRO A 53 5.34 -26.68 4.96
C PRO A 53 5.45 -27.34 3.59
N TYR A 54 4.38 -27.97 3.07
CA TYR A 54 4.39 -28.57 1.74
C TYR A 54 4.53 -27.54 0.60
N ILE A 55 4.09 -26.29 0.81
CA ILE A 55 4.32 -25.18 -0.14
C ILE A 55 5.78 -24.69 -0.05
N ILE A 56 6.33 -24.60 1.16
CA ILE A 56 7.71 -24.15 1.38
C ILE A 56 8.73 -25.17 0.83
N VAL A 57 8.42 -26.47 0.89
CA VAL A 57 9.29 -27.54 0.36
C VAL A 57 9.39 -27.51 -1.17
N CYS A 58 8.37 -27.06 -1.90
CA CYS A 58 8.48 -26.90 -3.36
C CYS A 58 9.26 -25.64 -3.78
N PHE A 59 9.54 -24.71 -2.85
CA PHE A 59 10.23 -23.45 -3.10
C PHE A 59 11.63 -23.36 -2.47
N ARG A 60 12.14 -24.47 -1.93
CA ARG A 60 13.53 -24.64 -1.49
C ARG A 60 14.24 -25.64 -2.38
#